data_AF-A0A938KYN5-F1
#
_entry.id   AF-A0A938KYN5-F1
#
_cell.length_a   1.000
_cell.length_b   1.000
_cell.length_c   1.000
_cell.angle_alpha   90.00
_cell.angle_beta   90.00
_cell.angle_gamma   90.00
#
_symmetry.space_group_name_H-M   'P 1'
#
loop_
_entity.id
_entity.type
_entity.pdbx_description
1 polymer ?
#
loop_
_entity_poly.entity_id
_entity_poly.type
_entity_poly.pdbx_seq_one_letter_code
_entity_poly.pdbx_strand_id
1 'polypeptide(L)'
;MISWVAMDRMVERQRATDARYRKQTAGRPLRSAARPLREADLLAKLAAFGIALDRPTLERLAAQALSAEEITQSLWEQQAEPHPRGTQSDWIWICLDALWQRWLPDVPSFERLD
;
A
#
# COMPACT_ATOMS: atom_id res chain seq x y z
N MET A 1 -10.91 0.64 -14.46
CA MET A 1 -9.56 0.24 -14.01
C MET A 1 -9.75 -0.75 -12.85
N ILE A 2 -9.00 -1.84 -12.79
CA ILE A 2 -9.08 -2.78 -11.64
C ILE A 2 -8.39 -2.13 -10.44
N SER A 3 -9.03 -2.09 -9.27
CA SER A 3 -8.45 -1.56 -8.02
C SER A 3 -7.23 -2.36 -7.58
N TRP A 4 -6.34 -1.73 -6.82
CA TRP A 4 -5.13 -2.35 -6.28
C TRP A 4 -5.43 -3.53 -5.36
N VAL A 5 -6.51 -3.44 -4.58
CA VAL A 5 -6.99 -4.54 -3.73
C VAL A 5 -7.33 -5.77 -4.57
N ALA A 6 -8.08 -5.57 -5.66
CA ALA A 6 -8.49 -6.65 -6.55
C ALA A 6 -7.29 -7.27 -7.28
N MET A 7 -6.30 -6.46 -7.67
CA MET A 7 -5.05 -6.97 -8.25
C MET A 7 -4.24 -7.78 -7.24
N ASP A 8 -4.05 -7.29 -6.01
CA ASP A 8 -3.30 -7.96 -4.94
C ASP A 8 -3.86 -9.36 -4.67
N ARG A 9 -5.20 -9.48 -4.57
CA ARG A 9 -5.92 -10.76 -4.42
C ARG A 9 -5.70 -11.72 -5.58
N MET A 10 -5.76 -11.22 -6.81
CA MET A 10 -5.53 -12.06 -8.00
C MET A 10 -4.10 -12.61 -7.99
N VAL A 11 -3.12 -11.77 -7.67
CA VAL A 11 -1.71 -12.18 -7.57
C VAL A 11 -1.50 -13.18 -6.44
N GLU A 12 -2.09 -12.95 -5.27
CA GLU A 12 -2.01 -13.86 -4.12
C GLU A 12 -2.57 -15.25 -4.46
N ARG A 13 -3.77 -15.30 -5.06
CA ARG A 13 -4.40 -16.56 -5.49
C ARG A 13 -3.56 -17.30 -6.51
N GLN A 14 -3.06 -16.60 -7.54
CA GLN A 14 -2.24 -17.21 -8.59
C GLN A 14 -0.90 -17.72 -8.05
N ARG A 15 -0.28 -17.02 -7.08
CA ARG A 15 0.95 -17.50 -6.41
C ARG A 15 0.72 -18.74 -5.56
N ALA A 16 -0.45 -18.89 -4.94
CA ALA A 16 -0.75 -20.09 -4.16
C ALA A 16 -0.77 -21.33 -5.06
N THR A 17 -1.28 -21.21 -6.29
CA THR A 17 -1.50 -22.34 -7.20
C THR A 17 -0.37 -22.59 -8.21
N ASP A 18 0.37 -21.56 -8.64
CA ASP A 18 1.32 -21.69 -9.76
C ASP A 18 2.76 -21.33 -9.35
N ALA A 19 3.64 -22.34 -9.37
CA ALA A 19 5.06 -22.20 -9.04
C ALA A 19 5.86 -21.35 -10.04
N ARG A 20 5.48 -21.33 -11.32
CA ARG A 20 6.09 -20.50 -12.36
C ARG A 20 5.67 -19.04 -12.19
N TYR A 21 4.40 -18.81 -11.90
CA TYR A 21 3.89 -17.47 -11.59
C TYR A 21 4.50 -16.89 -10.31
N ARG A 22 4.74 -17.72 -9.28
CA ARG A 22 5.51 -17.32 -8.09
C ARG A 22 6.89 -16.78 -8.45
N LYS A 23 7.63 -17.48 -9.30
CA LYS A 23 8.98 -17.03 -9.73
C LYS A 23 8.91 -15.72 -10.52
N GLN A 24 7.94 -15.58 -11.43
CA GLN A 24 7.79 -14.35 -12.23
C GLN A 24 7.41 -13.14 -11.39
N THR A 25 6.60 -13.34 -10.34
CA THR A 25 6.09 -12.23 -9.55
C THR A 25 6.88 -11.96 -8.29
N ALA A 26 7.91 -12.75 -7.94
CA ALA A 26 8.64 -12.68 -6.66
C ALA A 26 9.13 -11.27 -6.23
N GLY A 27 9.30 -10.32 -7.17
CA GLY A 27 9.64 -8.92 -6.87
C GLY A 27 8.48 -7.98 -6.53
N ARG A 28 7.22 -8.44 -6.62
CA ARG A 28 6.02 -7.64 -6.31
C ARG A 28 5.55 -7.93 -4.87
N PRO A 29 5.49 -6.92 -3.99
CA PRO A 29 5.02 -7.12 -2.63
C PRO A 29 3.50 -7.37 -2.62
N LEU A 30 3.04 -8.09 -1.60
CA LEU A 30 1.60 -8.30 -1.32
C LEU A 30 1.21 -7.56 -0.05
N ARG A 31 -0.07 -7.23 0.16
CA ARG A 31 -0.54 -6.66 1.45
C ARG A 31 -0.11 -7.48 2.66
N SER A 32 -0.11 -8.80 2.53
CA SER A 32 0.35 -9.72 3.59
C SER A 32 1.81 -9.51 3.99
N ALA A 33 2.65 -8.91 3.14
CA ALA A 33 4.03 -8.59 3.45
C ALA A 33 4.21 -7.49 4.51
N ALA A 34 3.19 -6.64 4.75
CA ALA A 34 3.23 -5.65 5.82
C ALA A 34 2.86 -6.20 7.21
N ARG A 35 2.18 -7.36 7.28
CA ARG A 35 1.78 -7.98 8.56
C ARG A 35 2.94 -8.17 9.55
N PRO A 36 4.12 -8.71 9.15
CA PRO A 36 5.23 -8.89 10.07
C PRO A 36 6.02 -7.60 10.38
N LEU A 37 5.82 -6.52 9.61
CA LEU A 37 6.59 -5.28 9.76
C LEU A 37 6.07 -4.45 10.94
N ARG A 38 6.97 -3.85 11.72
CA ARG A 38 6.59 -2.90 12.78
C ARG A 38 6.26 -1.54 12.17
N GLU A 39 5.60 -0.68 12.94
CA GLU A 39 5.26 0.68 12.49
C GLU A 39 6.51 1.46 12.05
N ALA A 40 7.60 1.36 12.83
CA ALA A 40 8.87 1.97 12.47
C ALA A 40 9.44 1.46 11.14
N ASP A 41 9.27 0.17 10.82
CA ASP A 41 9.73 -0.40 9.55
C ASP A 41 8.89 0.13 8.37
N LEU A 42 7.57 0.24 8.55
CA LEU A 42 6.66 0.80 7.54
C LEU A 42 7.01 2.26 7.25
N LEU A 43 7.28 3.06 8.30
CA LEU A 43 7.68 4.45 8.17
C LEU A 43 9.06 4.61 7.54
N ALA A 44 10.04 3.81 7.94
CA ALA A 44 11.37 3.81 7.33
C ALA A 44 11.27 3.48 5.82
N LYS A 45 10.36 2.59 5.45
CA LYS A 45 10.12 2.22 4.05
C LYS A 45 9.51 3.38 3.26
N LEU A 46 8.51 4.06 3.80
CA LEU A 46 7.93 5.26 3.19
C LEU A 46 8.97 6.38 3.06
N ALA A 47 9.79 6.60 4.09
CA ALA A 47 10.87 7.58 4.06
C ALA A 47 11.93 7.27 2.98
N ALA A 48 12.26 6.00 2.76
CA ALA A 48 13.15 5.58 1.68
C ALA A 48 12.57 5.87 0.27
N PHE A 49 11.27 6.07 0.16
CA PHE A 49 10.59 6.52 -1.06
C PHE A 49 10.38 8.05 -1.11
N GLY A 50 10.94 8.79 -0.16
CA GLY A 50 10.78 10.25 -0.06
C GLY A 50 9.46 10.68 0.58
N ILE A 51 8.70 9.76 1.18
CA ILE A 51 7.42 10.06 1.83
C ILE A 51 7.63 10.10 3.34
N ALA A 52 7.77 11.30 3.89
CA ALA A 52 7.71 11.51 5.33
C ALA A 52 6.25 11.47 5.78
N LEU A 53 5.89 10.46 6.57
CA LEU A 53 4.55 10.29 7.10
C LEU A 53 4.59 10.25 8.64
N ASP A 54 3.65 10.94 9.26
CA ASP A 54 3.36 10.83 10.68
C ASP A 54 1.87 10.56 10.90
N ARG A 55 1.51 10.23 12.14
CA ARG A 55 0.13 9.92 12.50
C ARG A 55 -0.85 11.07 12.21
N PRO A 56 -0.57 12.34 12.61
CA PRO A 56 -1.47 13.45 12.31
C PRO A 56 -1.65 13.70 10.80
N THR A 57 -0.60 13.52 10.00
CA THR A 57 -0.70 13.63 8.54
C THR A 57 -1.56 12.52 7.98
N LEU A 58 -1.40 11.28 8.45
CA LEU A 58 -2.25 10.17 8.02
C LEU A 58 -3.71 10.39 8.43
N GLU A 59 -3.99 10.92 9.62
CA GLU A 59 -5.33 11.30 10.07
C GLU A 59 -6.00 12.30 9.14
N ARG A 60 -5.28 13.36 8.77
CA ARG A 60 -5.77 14.38 7.83
C ARG A 60 -6.01 13.81 6.43
N LEU A 61 -5.13 12.93 5.95
CA LEU A 61 -5.29 12.28 4.65
C LEU A 61 -6.48 11.32 4.67
N ALA A 62 -6.62 10.52 5.73
CA ALA A 62 -7.74 9.60 5.94
C ALA A 62 -9.09 10.33 6.08
N ALA A 63 -9.10 11.57 6.56
CA ALA A 63 -10.30 12.39 6.59
C ALA A 63 -10.74 12.89 5.21
N GLN A 64 -9.85 12.88 4.21
CA GLN A 64 -10.07 13.40 2.86
C GLN A 64 -10.11 12.30 1.78
N ALA A 65 -9.74 11.08 2.13
CA ALA A 65 -9.67 9.94 1.22
C ALA A 65 -10.54 8.78 1.73
N LEU A 66 -11.04 7.96 0.81
CA LEU A 66 -11.84 6.78 1.12
C LEU A 66 -11.01 5.49 1.18
N SER A 67 -9.76 5.55 0.71
CA SER A 67 -8.88 4.39 0.60
C SER A 67 -7.40 4.75 0.68
N ALA A 68 -6.57 3.77 1.07
CA ALA A 68 -5.12 3.90 0.96
C ALA A 68 -4.66 4.01 -0.50
N GLU A 69 -5.39 3.41 -1.43
CA GLU A 69 -5.16 3.53 -2.88
C GLU A 69 -5.28 4.99 -3.34
N GLU A 70 -6.30 5.70 -2.89
CA GLU A 70 -6.54 7.10 -3.23
C GLU A 70 -5.43 8.00 -2.67
N ILE A 71 -5.04 7.81 -1.40
CA ILE A 71 -3.88 8.52 -0.82
C ILE A 71 -2.61 8.25 -1.63
N THR A 72 -2.37 6.98 -1.99
CA THR A 72 -1.19 6.59 -2.78
C THR A 72 -1.18 7.28 -4.13
N GLN A 73 -2.33 7.33 -4.80
CA GLN A 73 -2.47 8.00 -6.09
C GLN A 73 -2.23 9.51 -5.97
N SER A 74 -2.81 10.17 -4.96
CA SER A 74 -2.58 11.60 -4.73
C SER A 74 -1.10 11.91 -4.44
N LEU A 75 -0.43 11.09 -3.61
CA LEU A 75 0.99 11.25 -3.34
C LEU A 75 1.84 11.03 -4.60
N TRP A 76 1.43 10.11 -5.47
CA TRP A 76 2.10 9.83 -6.74
C TRP A 76 1.95 10.98 -7.74
N GLU A 77 0.75 11.53 -7.88
CA GLU A 77 0.46 12.66 -8.78
C GLU A 77 1.18 13.95 -8.34
N GLN A 78 1.52 14.08 -7.06
CA GLN A 78 2.28 15.20 -6.51
C GLN A 78 3.80 15.07 -6.69
N GLN A 79 4.31 13.91 -7.13
CA GLN A 79 5.75 13.77 -7.39
C GLN A 79 6.16 14.50 -8.67
N ALA A 80 7.22 15.29 -8.58
CA ALA A 80 7.77 16.06 -9.70
C ALA A 80 8.20 15.18 -10.88
N GLU A 81 8.65 13.95 -10.62
CA GLU A 81 9.05 12.98 -11.63
C GLU A 81 8.13 11.75 -11.56
N PRO A 82 7.18 11.59 -12.50
CA PRO A 82 6.32 10.42 -12.54
C PRO A 82 7.16 9.19 -12.83
N HIS A 83 7.47 8.41 -11.80
CA HIS A 83 8.08 7.11 -11.96
C HIS A 83 7.08 6.15 -12.63
N PRO A 84 7.52 5.06 -13.27
CA PRO A 84 6.61 4.03 -13.72
C PRO A 84 5.95 3.34 -12.53
N ARG A 85 4.61 3.13 -12.60
CA ARG A 85 3.88 2.36 -11.58
C ARG A 85 4.50 0.96 -11.46
N GLY A 86 4.85 0.56 -10.25
CA GLY A 86 5.54 -0.71 -10.01
C GLY A 86 5.71 -1.03 -8.52
N THR A 87 6.74 -1.82 -8.19
CA THR A 87 7.01 -2.31 -6.83
C THR A 87 7.04 -1.20 -5.77
N GLN A 88 7.51 0.00 -6.11
CA GLN A 88 7.51 1.14 -5.19
C GLN A 88 6.10 1.58 -4.84
N SER A 89 5.25 1.78 -5.85
CA SER A 89 3.86 2.19 -5.67
C SER A 89 3.11 1.15 -4.84
N ASP A 90 3.26 -0.16 -5.15
CA ASP A 90 2.70 -1.26 -4.35
C ASP A 90 3.12 -1.15 -2.87
N TRP A 91 4.41 -0.91 -2.60
CA TRP A 91 4.89 -0.74 -1.24
C TRP A 91 4.33 0.49 -0.52
N ILE A 92 4.18 1.62 -1.20
CA ILE A 92 3.60 2.83 -0.62
C ILE A 92 2.17 2.54 -0.17
N TRP A 93 1.36 1.97 -1.05
CA TRP A 93 -0.01 1.58 -0.75
C TRP A 93 -0.10 0.57 0.41
N ILE A 94 0.72 -0.48 0.38
CA ILE A 94 0.78 -1.50 1.44
C ILE A 94 1.14 -0.89 2.79
N CYS A 95 2.11 0.05 2.82
CA CYS A 95 2.50 0.71 4.07
C CYS A 95 1.40 1.63 4.59
N LEU A 96 0.75 2.40 3.70
CA LEU A 96 -0.36 3.28 4.07
C LEU A 96 -1.55 2.50 4.63
N ASP A 97 -1.96 1.42 3.96
CA ASP A 97 -3.04 0.55 4.42
C ASP A 97 -2.73 -0.04 5.81
N ALA A 98 -1.51 -0.55 6.01
CA ALA A 98 -1.10 -1.12 7.29
C ALA A 98 -1.03 -0.07 8.42
N LEU A 99 -0.52 1.14 8.14
CA LEU A 99 -0.47 2.22 9.13
C LEU A 99 -1.86 2.76 9.46
N TRP A 100 -2.74 2.89 8.46
CA TRP A 100 -4.12 3.32 8.67
C TRP A 100 -4.84 2.35 9.61
N GLN A 101 -4.75 1.04 9.35
CA GLN A 101 -5.37 0.03 10.19
C GLN A 101 -4.86 0.04 11.64
N ARG A 102 -3.59 0.39 11.86
CA ARG A 102 -2.97 0.40 13.20
C ARG A 102 -3.26 1.68 13.97
N TRP A 103 -3.13 2.82 13.32
CA TRP A 103 -3.25 4.12 13.97
C TRP A 103 -4.70 4.60 14.05
N LEU A 104 -5.54 4.20 13.09
CA LEU A 104 -6.92 4.64 12.92
C LEU A 104 -7.88 3.45 12.80
N PRO A 105 -7.91 2.54 13.79
CA PRO A 105 -8.74 1.34 13.72
C PRO A 105 -10.25 1.64 13.62
N ASP A 106 -10.68 2.82 14.08
CA ASP A 106 -12.07 3.27 14.06
C ASP A 106 -12.46 3.97 12.75
N VAL A 107 -11.48 4.36 11.92
CA VAL A 107 -11.72 5.01 10.63
C VAL A 107 -11.79 3.92 9.54
N PRO A 108 -12.94 3.75 8.88
CA PRO A 108 -13.05 2.76 7.80
C PRO A 108 -12.24 3.19 6.57
N SER A 109 -11.65 2.22 5.90
CA SER A 109 -11.05 2.37 4.57
C SER A 109 -11.64 1.32 3.64
N PHE A 110 -11.73 1.61 2.33
CA PHE A 110 -12.27 0.64 1.37
C PHE A 110 -11.49 -0.67 1.31
N GLU A 111 -10.18 -0.64 1.60
CA GLU A 111 -9.35 -1.83 1.74
C GLU A 111 -9.82 -2.82 2.83
N ARG A 112 -10.73 -2.40 3.73
CA ARG A 112 -11.35 -3.22 4.78
C ARG A 112 -12.76 -3.74 4.42
N LEU A 113 -13.44 -3.09 3.48
CA LEU A 113 -14.80 -3.51 3.06
C LEU A 113 -14.77 -4.65 2.06
N ASP A 114 -13.62 -4.85 1.42
CA ASP A 114 -13.34 -5.91 0.47
C ASP A 114 -13.00 -7.23 1.18
#